data_AF-K9UR16-F1
#
_entry.id   AF-K9UR16-F1
#
_cell.length_a   1.000
_cell.length_b   1.000
_cell.length_c   1.000
_cell.angle_alpha   90.00
_cell.angle_beta   90.00
_cell.angle_gamma   90.00
#
_symmetry.space_group_name_H-M   'P 1'
#
loop_
_entity.id
_entity.type
_entity.pdbx_description
1 polymer ?
#
loop_
_entity_poly.entity_id
_entity_poly.type
_entity_poly.pdbx_seq_one_letter_code
_entity_poly.pdbx_strand_id
1 'polypeptide(L)'
;MSNRLATNTCTLIGTISIATCLHAAPSYARKIVKPNPFPSSGKLIDLTNGDLMCYVDLIDFKGKKYTLGADFEICNRTRYLNQRVRLTYRKTKVSKCQGNDACGKSIVKNLIVKMELIRNK
;
A
#
# COMPACT_ATOMS: atom_id res chain seq x y z
N MET A 1 -14.68 46.48 -31.23
CA MET A 1 -15.53 45.69 -30.32
C MET A 1 -15.44 46.37 -28.95
N SER A 2 -16.14 47.48 -28.69
CA SER A 2 -17.58 47.55 -28.33
C SER A 2 -17.99 46.33 -27.48
N ASN A 3 -18.49 46.43 -26.25
CA ASN A 3 -18.94 47.59 -25.47
C ASN A 3 -19.38 47.07 -24.08
N ARG A 4 -19.44 47.97 -23.08
CA ARG A 4 -20.29 47.92 -21.85
C ARG A 4 -19.86 46.97 -20.72
N LEU A 5 -20.02 47.29 -19.44
CA LEU A 5 -20.26 48.52 -18.69
C LEU A 5 -20.04 48.14 -17.20
N ALA A 6 -19.55 49.08 -16.39
CA ALA A 6 -20.02 49.44 -15.04
C ALA A 6 -21.18 48.59 -14.47
N THR A 7 -21.32 48.21 -13.20
CA THR A 7 -20.85 48.73 -11.90
C THR A 7 -21.70 47.94 -10.90
N ASN A 8 -21.17 47.53 -9.75
CA ASN A 8 -22.03 47.51 -8.57
C ASN A 8 -21.22 48.09 -7.41
N THR A 9 -21.38 49.40 -7.29
CA THR A 9 -21.02 50.20 -6.13
C THR A 9 -21.75 49.63 -4.91
N CYS A 10 -21.02 49.04 -3.97
CA CYS A 10 -21.53 48.87 -2.61
C CYS A 10 -20.99 50.06 -1.81
N THR A 11 -21.73 51.16 -1.90
CA THR A 11 -21.55 52.37 -1.11
C THR A 11 -21.78 52.06 0.36
N LEU A 12 -20.85 52.54 1.20
CA LEU A 12 -20.90 52.57 2.65
C LEU A 12 -22.21 53.13 3.19
N ILE A 13 -23.03 52.32 3.88
CA ILE A 13 -23.82 52.77 5.05
C ILE A 13 -23.98 51.57 5.99
N GLY A 14 -23.60 51.74 7.25
CA GLY A 14 -23.96 50.80 8.32
C GLY A 14 -22.75 50.27 9.06
N THR A 15 -22.32 51.00 10.08
CA THR A 15 -21.46 50.50 11.15
C THR A 15 -22.12 49.31 11.84
N ILE A 16 -21.75 48.11 11.43
CA ILE A 16 -21.73 46.97 12.35
C ILE A 16 -20.29 46.51 12.31
N SER A 17 -19.56 46.74 13.41
CA SER A 17 -18.30 46.07 13.66
C SER A 17 -18.58 44.58 13.82
N ILE A 18 -18.86 43.89 12.71
CA ILE A 18 -18.70 42.45 12.65
C ILE A 18 -17.19 42.30 12.59
N ALA A 19 -16.58 42.15 13.75
CA ALA A 19 -15.26 41.56 13.85
C ALA A 19 -15.38 40.17 13.19
N THR A 20 -15.21 40.13 11.87
CA THR A 20 -15.01 38.90 11.13
C THR A 20 -13.65 38.41 11.58
N CYS A 21 -13.65 37.63 12.65
CA CYS A 21 -12.55 36.75 12.96
C CYS A 21 -12.35 35.90 11.71
N LEU A 22 -11.40 36.30 10.86
CA LEU A 22 -10.68 35.41 9.95
C LEU A 22 -10.10 34.32 10.86
N HIS A 23 -10.89 33.28 11.10
CA HIS A 23 -10.39 32.05 11.68
C HIS A 23 -9.54 31.44 10.59
N ALA A 24 -8.25 31.82 10.57
CA ALA A 24 -7.22 31.10 9.86
C ALA A 24 -7.31 29.64 10.34
N ALA A 25 -7.95 28.79 9.53
CA ALA A 25 -8.03 27.38 9.82
C ALA A 25 -6.60 26.86 9.98
N PRO A 26 -6.27 26.16 11.06
CA PRO A 26 -4.93 25.63 11.25
C PRO A 26 -4.57 24.75 10.06
N SER A 27 -3.50 25.09 9.36
CA SER A 27 -2.95 24.29 8.27
C SER A 27 -2.34 23.02 8.86
N TYR A 28 -3.17 22.00 9.06
CA TYR A 28 -2.67 20.67 9.38
C TYR A 28 -1.89 20.15 8.18
N ALA A 29 -0.56 20.22 8.27
CA ALA A 29 0.34 19.60 7.33
C ALA A 29 -0.03 18.10 7.21
N ARG A 30 -0.64 17.71 6.08
CA ARG A 30 -0.90 16.30 5.79
C ARG A 30 0.43 15.61 5.60
N LYS A 31 0.80 14.73 6.55
CA LYS A 31 1.92 13.81 6.37
C LYS A 31 1.67 12.98 5.12
N ILE A 32 2.51 13.13 4.10
CA ILE A 32 2.45 12.28 2.90
C ILE A 32 2.92 10.88 3.31
N VAL A 33 1.95 9.99 3.55
CA VAL A 33 2.21 8.57 3.77
C VAL A 33 2.61 7.97 2.42
N LYS A 34 3.90 7.64 2.26
CA LYS A 34 4.35 6.87 1.09
C LYS A 34 3.61 5.53 1.06
N PRO A 35 3.00 5.14 -0.07
CA PRO A 35 2.33 3.85 -0.17
C PRO A 35 3.32 2.72 0.11
N ASN A 36 2.97 1.81 1.03
CA ASN A 36 3.73 0.57 1.18
C ASN A 36 3.58 -0.22 -0.13
N PRO A 37 4.67 -0.57 -0.85
CA PRO A 37 4.56 -1.33 -2.08
C PRO A 37 4.04 -2.75 -1.85
N PHE A 38 4.07 -3.26 -0.61
CA PHE A 38 3.61 -4.60 -0.25
C PHE A 38 2.18 -4.58 0.30
N PRO A 39 1.26 -5.40 -0.23
CA PRO A 39 -0.11 -5.50 0.28
C PRO A 39 -0.12 -6.19 1.64
N SER A 40 -0.93 -5.69 2.58
CA SER A 40 -1.11 -6.32 3.90
C SER A 40 -2.03 -7.56 3.87
N SER A 41 -2.79 -7.72 2.78
CA SER A 41 -3.79 -8.79 2.61
C SER A 41 -4.25 -8.91 1.16
N GLY A 42 -4.74 -10.07 0.77
CA GLY A 42 -5.31 -10.33 -0.56
C GLY A 42 -5.94 -11.71 -0.69
N LYS A 43 -6.53 -12.01 -1.84
CA LYS A 43 -6.94 -13.37 -2.23
C LYS A 43 -5.70 -14.11 -2.75
N LEU A 44 -5.38 -15.24 -2.13
CA LEU A 44 -4.30 -16.11 -2.60
C LEU A 44 -4.74 -16.83 -3.88
N ILE A 45 -3.95 -16.74 -4.93
CA ILE A 45 -4.22 -17.34 -6.22
C ILE A 45 -3.36 -18.57 -6.44
N ASP A 46 -2.05 -18.46 -6.20
CA ASP A 46 -1.12 -19.54 -6.44
C ASP A 46 0.07 -19.53 -5.47
N LEU A 47 0.69 -20.70 -5.32
CA LEU A 47 1.89 -20.95 -4.53
C LEU A 47 2.86 -21.78 -5.36
N THR A 48 3.98 -21.20 -5.77
CA THR A 48 5.02 -21.88 -6.53
C THR A 48 6.29 -22.02 -5.68
N ASN A 49 6.70 -23.26 -5.43
CA ASN A 49 7.98 -23.54 -4.78
C ASN A 49 9.11 -23.36 -5.81
N GLY A 50 9.94 -22.33 -5.62
CA GLY A 50 11.04 -22.05 -6.53
C GLY A 50 12.39 -22.03 -5.82
N ASP A 51 13.48 -21.99 -6.58
CA ASP A 51 14.83 -22.29 -6.07
C ASP A 51 15.31 -21.39 -4.93
N LEU A 52 14.87 -20.13 -4.90
CA LEU A 52 15.37 -19.13 -3.94
C LEU A 52 14.41 -18.88 -2.77
N MET A 53 13.12 -19.12 -2.98
CA MET A 53 12.04 -18.82 -2.06
C MET A 53 10.71 -19.36 -2.60
N CYS A 54 9.69 -19.36 -1.76
CA CYS A 54 8.32 -19.57 -2.21
C CYS A 54 7.82 -18.32 -2.94
N TYR A 55 7.18 -18.48 -4.10
CA TYR A 55 6.51 -17.41 -4.83
C TYR A 55 5.01 -17.48 -4.57
N VAL A 56 4.43 -16.33 -4.23
CA VAL A 56 3.03 -16.18 -3.84
C VAL A 56 2.35 -15.21 -4.79
N ASP A 57 1.37 -15.71 -5.53
CA ASP A 57 0.52 -14.87 -6.38
C ASP A 57 -0.76 -14.49 -5.64
N LEU A 58 -1.06 -13.19 -5.60
CA LEU A 58 -2.23 -12.67 -4.91
C LEU A 58 -2.93 -11.56 -5.69
N ILE A 59 -4.20 -11.37 -5.38
CA ILE A 59 -5.00 -10.22 -5.83
C ILE A 59 -5.46 -9.43 -4.60
N ASP A 60 -5.11 -8.15 -4.52
CA ASP A 60 -5.53 -7.29 -3.41
C ASP A 60 -7.02 -6.88 -3.52
N PHE A 61 -7.51 -6.12 -2.55
CA PHE A 61 -8.89 -5.62 -2.56
C PHE A 61 -9.19 -4.62 -3.68
N LYS A 62 -8.16 -4.02 -4.27
CA LYS A 62 -8.27 -3.10 -5.42
C LYS A 62 -8.17 -3.83 -6.76
N GLY A 63 -8.09 -5.16 -6.75
CA GLY A 63 -7.95 -5.97 -7.96
C GLY A 63 -6.52 -6.01 -8.53
N LYS A 64 -5.53 -5.44 -7.83
CA LYS A 64 -4.14 -5.43 -8.29
C LYS A 64 -3.49 -6.79 -8.02
N LYS A 65 -2.83 -7.32 -9.04
CA LYS A 65 -2.06 -8.57 -8.98
C LYS A 65 -0.67 -8.32 -8.41
N TYR A 66 -0.18 -9.24 -7.61
CA TYR A 66 1.19 -9.24 -7.09
C TYR A 66 1.76 -10.65 -7.13
N THR A 67 3.06 -10.72 -7.44
CA THR A 67 3.90 -11.91 -7.24
C THR A 67 4.94 -11.55 -6.19
N LEU A 68 4.87 -12.18 -5.02
CA LEU A 68 5.69 -11.85 -3.85
C LEU A 68 6.54 -13.03 -3.42
N GLY A 69 7.69 -12.73 -2.81
CA GLY A 69 8.52 -13.74 -2.15
C GLY A 69 8.01 -14.08 -0.76
N ALA A 70 8.14 -15.34 -0.38
CA ALA A 70 7.75 -15.88 0.91
C ALA A 70 8.76 -16.92 1.41
N ASP A 71 8.75 -17.17 2.71
CA ASP A 71 9.49 -18.28 3.29
C ASP A 71 8.99 -19.61 2.68
N PHE A 72 9.88 -20.59 2.53
CA PHE A 72 9.56 -21.87 1.91
C PHE A 72 8.37 -22.58 2.58
N GLU A 73 8.20 -22.44 3.89
CA GLU A 73 7.07 -23.01 4.63
C GLU A 73 5.70 -22.51 4.16
N ILE A 74 5.62 -21.32 3.55
CA ILE A 74 4.37 -20.76 3.03
C ILE A 74 3.85 -21.58 1.85
N CYS A 75 4.73 -22.17 1.04
CA CYS A 75 4.32 -23.01 -0.10
C CYS A 75 3.56 -24.27 0.34
N ASN A 76 3.76 -24.72 1.58
CA ASN A 76 3.03 -25.86 2.16
C ASN A 76 1.62 -25.48 2.66
N ARG A 77 1.20 -24.22 2.55
CA ARG A 77 -0.10 -23.72 3.03
C ARG A 77 -1.18 -23.74 1.94
N THR A 78 -1.22 -24.79 1.13
CA THR A 78 -2.17 -24.96 0.01
C THR A 78 -3.65 -24.83 0.40
N ARG A 79 -4.00 -25.14 1.66
CA ARG A 79 -5.33 -24.92 2.23
C ARG A 79 -5.84 -23.46 2.16
N TYR A 80 -4.96 -22.50 1.91
CA TYR A 80 -5.32 -21.09 1.77
C TYR A 80 -5.57 -20.66 0.33
N LEU A 81 -5.39 -21.55 -0.65
CA LEU A 81 -5.66 -21.23 -2.06
C LEU A 81 -7.10 -20.78 -2.24
N ASN A 82 -7.30 -19.74 -3.05
CA ASN A 82 -8.56 -19.05 -3.28
C ASN A 82 -9.19 -18.37 -2.04
N GLN A 83 -8.52 -18.38 -0.89
CA GLN A 83 -8.99 -17.72 0.33
C GLN A 83 -8.39 -16.32 0.46
N ARG A 84 -9.08 -15.48 1.25
CA ARG A 84 -8.52 -14.20 1.67
C ARG A 84 -7.61 -14.39 2.86
N VAL A 85 -6.41 -13.84 2.75
CA VAL A 85 -5.36 -13.97 3.76
C VAL A 85 -4.76 -12.63 4.14
N ARG A 86 -4.34 -12.54 5.41
CA ARG A 86 -3.49 -11.47 5.94
C ARG A 86 -2.03 -11.93 5.87
N LEU A 87 -1.15 -11.01 5.48
CA LEU A 87 0.26 -11.26 5.25
C LEU A 87 1.10 -10.54 6.30
N THR A 88 2.11 -11.24 6.83
CA THR A 88 3.15 -10.64 7.67
C THR A 88 4.50 -10.79 6.99
N TYR A 89 5.29 -9.72 6.97
CA TYR A 89 6.56 -9.67 6.29
C TYR A 89 7.74 -9.58 7.26
N ARG A 90 8.90 -10.09 6.83
CA ARG A 90 10.18 -9.88 7.50
C ARG A 90 11.26 -9.58 6.45
N LYS A 91 12.24 -8.77 6.82
CA LYS A 91 13.47 -8.60 6.03
C LYS A 91 14.33 -9.85 6.21
N THR A 92 14.51 -10.60 5.13
CA THR A 92 15.27 -11.86 5.12
C THR A 92 16.39 -11.76 4.09
N LYS A 93 17.56 -12.31 4.42
CA LYS A 93 18.70 -12.43 3.50
C LYS A 93 18.48 -13.66 2.61
N VAL A 94 18.28 -13.43 1.32
CA VAL A 94 18.02 -14.47 0.31
C VAL A 94 19.28 -14.67 -0.52
N SER A 95 19.71 -15.93 -0.67
CA SER A 95 20.83 -16.27 -1.55
C SER A 95 20.50 -15.92 -3.00
N LYS A 96 21.48 -15.40 -3.75
CA LYS A 96 21.35 -15.17 -5.21
C LYS A 96 21.93 -16.31 -6.04
N CYS A 97 22.51 -17.30 -5.38
CA CYS A 97 23.41 -18.24 -6.02
C CYS A 97 22.65 -19.49 -6.45
N GLN A 98 21.79 -19.37 -7.48
CA GLN A 98 20.99 -20.45 -8.06
C GLN A 98 21.77 -21.78 -8.15
N GLY A 99 21.70 -22.63 -7.13
CA GLY A 99 22.42 -23.90 -7.04
C GLY A 99 23.95 -23.85 -6.93
N ASN A 100 24.57 -22.70 -6.61
CA ASN A 100 26.04 -22.59 -6.44
C ASN A 100 26.40 -22.15 -5.02
N ASP A 101 26.69 -23.11 -4.15
CA ASP A 101 26.97 -22.87 -2.74
C ASP A 101 28.21 -22.00 -2.49
N ALA A 102 29.17 -21.96 -3.43
CA ALA A 102 30.40 -21.17 -3.32
C ALA A 102 30.23 -19.69 -3.72
N CYS A 103 29.08 -19.28 -4.25
CA CYS A 103 28.93 -17.93 -4.83
C CYS A 103 28.79 -16.80 -3.79
N GLY A 104 28.44 -17.10 -2.54
CA GLY A 104 28.51 -16.17 -1.40
C GLY A 104 27.66 -14.88 -1.48
N LYS A 105 26.86 -14.69 -2.54
CA LYS A 105 26.07 -13.48 -2.79
C LYS A 105 24.67 -13.62 -2.19
N SER A 106 24.20 -12.57 -1.52
CA SER A 106 22.82 -12.52 -1.01
C SER A 106 22.22 -11.12 -1.13
N ILE A 107 20.90 -11.06 -1.08
CA ILE A 107 20.12 -9.81 -1.11
C ILE A 107 19.09 -9.81 0.01
N VAL A 108 18.85 -8.66 0.62
CA VAL A 108 17.78 -8.49 1.60
C VAL A 108 16.46 -8.27 0.86
N LYS A 109 15.46 -9.11 1.11
CA LYS A 109 14.10 -8.99 0.57
C LYS A 109 13.08 -9.00 1.71
N ASN A 110 11.92 -8.37 1.49
CA ASN A 110 10.76 -8.56 2.37
C ASN A 110 10.05 -9.84 1.95
N LEU A 111 10.16 -10.89 2.77
CA LEU A 111 9.47 -12.16 2.54
C LEU A 111 8.24 -12.25 3.43
N ILE A 112 7.18 -12.88 2.90
CA ILE A 112 6.03 -13.30 3.70
C ILE A 112 6.49 -14.44 4.61
N VAL A 113 6.43 -14.21 5.92
CA VAL A 113 6.80 -15.19 6.95
C VAL A 113 5.59 -15.80 7.65
N LYS A 114 4.42 -15.16 7.51
CA LYS A 114 3.17 -15.64 8.09
C LYS A 114 1.99 -15.32 7.19
N MET A 115 1.09 -16.28 7.07
CA MET A 115 -0.17 -16.18 6.33
C MET A 115 -1.32 -16.67 7.20
N GLU A 116 -2.34 -15.84 7.36
CA GLU A 116 -3.50 -16.10 8.23
C GLU A 116 -4.79 -15.87 7.47
N LEU A 117 -5.77 -16.78 7.62
CA LEU A 117 -7.10 -16.61 7.01
C LEU A 117 -7.81 -15.40 7.61
N ILE A 118 -8.40 -14.59 6.73
CA ILE A 118 -9.36 -13.57 7.13
C ILE A 118 -10.72 -14.25 7.15
N ARG A 119 -11.17 -14.65 8.34
CA ARG A 119 -12.55 -15.14 8.52
C ARG A 119 -13.48 -13.93 8.47
N ASN A 120 -14.41 -13.93 7.52
CA ASN A 120 -15.57 -13.07 7.60
C ASN A 120 -16.47 -13.65 8.70
N LYS A 121 -16.84 -12.82 9.67
CA LYS A 121 -17.81 -13.17 10.71
C LYS A 121 -19.22 -13.07 10.17
#